data_AF-A0A9X2GLB4-F1
#
_entry.id   AF-A0A9X2GLB4-F1
#
_cell.length_a   1.000
_cell.length_b   1.000
_cell.length_c   1.000
_cell.angle_alpha   90.00
_cell.angle_beta   90.00
_cell.angle_gamma   90.00
#
_symmetry.space_group_name_H-M   'P 1'
#
loop_
_entity.id
_entity.type
_entity.pdbx_description
1 polymer ?
#
loop_
_entity_poly.entity_id
_entity_poly.type
_entity_poly.pdbx_seq_one_letter_code
_entity_poly.pdbx_strand_id
1 'polypeptide(L)'
;MSNTATEVITDALTSAAPNATDILDALGNAGYRVIRPESAPAWIPVTPRSLAKAQRVAELINTGKTLQQIAAETRMSLRQVERYSAAAREMGLTERRR
;
A
#
# COMPACT_ATOMS: atom_id res chain seq x y z
N MET A 1 -9.25 -16.85 -27.62
CA MET A 1 -9.03 -15.44 -27.20
C MET A 1 -7.95 -15.47 -26.15
N SER A 2 -6.92 -14.65 -26.30
CA SER A 2 -5.88 -14.49 -25.26
C SER A 2 -6.45 -13.51 -24.25
N ASN A 3 -7.00 -13.97 -23.13
CA ASN A 3 -7.45 -13.10 -22.05
C ASN A 3 -6.26 -12.82 -21.14
N THR A 4 -5.55 -11.73 -21.40
CA THR A 4 -4.51 -11.22 -20.50
C THR A 4 -5.14 -10.85 -19.15
N ALA A 5 -4.36 -10.90 -18.06
CA ALA A 5 -4.85 -10.53 -16.73
C ALA A 5 -5.45 -9.12 -16.71
N THR A 6 -4.89 -8.20 -17.50
CA THR A 6 -5.39 -6.83 -17.67
C THR A 6 -6.80 -6.79 -18.27
N GLU A 7 -7.07 -7.59 -19.30
CA GLU A 7 -8.40 -7.65 -19.94
C GLU A 7 -9.44 -8.21 -18.95
N VAL A 8 -9.11 -9.29 -18.24
CA VAL A 8 -9.99 -9.88 -17.22
C VAL A 8 -10.33 -8.89 -16.10
N ILE A 9 -9.33 -8.13 -15.63
CA ILE A 9 -9.53 -7.10 -14.60
C ILE A 9 -10.38 -5.94 -15.14
N THR A 10 -10.11 -5.51 -16.38
CA THR A 10 -10.85 -4.41 -17.02
C THR A 10 -12.33 -4.76 -17.15
N ASP A 11 -12.64 -5.97 -17.60
CA ASP A 11 -14.02 -6.44 -17.73
C ASP A 11 -14.73 -6.48 -16.37
N ALA A 12 -14.08 -7.03 -15.33
CA ALA A 12 -14.65 -7.08 -13.98
C ALA A 12 -14.92 -5.67 -13.39
N LEU A 13 -14.07 -4.69 -13.73
CA LEU A 13 -14.21 -3.30 -13.28
C LEU A 13 -15.34 -2.54 -13.98
N THR A 14 -15.79 -2.97 -15.15
CA THR A 14 -16.92 -2.35 -15.86
C THR A 14 -18.29 -2.73 -15.30
N SER A 15 -18.35 -3.63 -14.31
CA SER A 15 -19.59 -3.98 -13.61
C SER A 15 -20.19 -2.78 -12.86
N ALA A 16 -21.51 -2.78 -12.66
CA ALA A 16 -22.23 -1.65 -12.04
C ALA A 16 -21.79 -1.34 -10.60
N ALA A 17 -21.12 -2.28 -9.93
CA ALA A 17 -20.58 -2.13 -8.58
C ALA A 17 -19.29 -2.97 -8.45
N PRO A 18 -18.14 -2.47 -8.94
CA PRO A 18 -16.92 -3.23 -8.95
C PRO A 18 -16.49 -3.54 -7.51
N ASN A 19 -16.34 -4.82 -7.20
CA ASN A 19 -15.87 -5.28 -5.91
C ASN A 19 -14.61 -6.15 -6.09
N ALA A 20 -13.77 -6.19 -5.06
CA ALA A 20 -12.49 -6.91 -5.13
C ALA A 20 -12.67 -8.43 -5.27
N THR A 21 -13.74 -8.98 -4.71
CA THR A 21 -14.05 -10.42 -4.79
C THR A 21 -14.33 -10.83 -6.23
N ASP A 22 -15.15 -10.07 -6.96
CA ASP A 22 -15.51 -10.34 -8.35
C ASP A 22 -14.28 -10.32 -9.27
N ILE A 23 -13.32 -9.42 -9.01
CA ILE A 23 -12.06 -9.36 -9.76
C ILE A 23 -11.22 -10.61 -9.50
N LEU A 24 -11.12 -11.06 -8.24
CA LEU A 24 -10.37 -12.26 -7.87
C LEU A 24 -11.00 -13.53 -8.45
N ASP A 25 -12.33 -13.62 -8.44
CA ASP A 25 -13.08 -14.74 -9.01
C ASP A 25 -12.93 -14.78 -10.54
N ALA A 26 -13.00 -13.63 -11.22
CA ALA A 26 -12.76 -13.52 -12.65
C ALA A 26 -11.35 -14.00 -13.04
N LEU A 27 -10.33 -13.59 -12.27
CA LEU A 27 -8.95 -14.05 -12.46
C LEU A 27 -8.81 -15.57 -12.23
N GLY A 28 -9.45 -16.10 -11.19
CA GLY A 28 -9.48 -17.55 -10.92
C GLY A 28 -10.13 -18.34 -12.06
N ASN A 29 -11.28 -17.89 -12.56
CA ASN A 29 -12.00 -18.51 -13.68
C ASN A 29 -11.22 -18.47 -15.00
N ALA A 30 -10.38 -17.45 -15.19
CA ALA A 30 -9.47 -17.34 -16.33
C ALA A 30 -8.18 -18.19 -16.18
N GLY A 31 -8.04 -18.95 -15.09
CA GLY A 31 -6.90 -19.85 -14.86
C GLY A 31 -5.68 -19.18 -14.21
N TYR A 32 -5.81 -17.95 -13.73
CA TYR A 32 -4.73 -17.26 -12.99
C TYR A 32 -4.69 -17.72 -11.54
N ARG A 33 -3.47 -17.91 -11.03
CA ARG A 33 -3.24 -18.17 -9.61
C ARG A 33 -3.20 -16.85 -8.84
N VAL A 34 -4.16 -16.66 -7.95
CA VAL A 34 -4.13 -15.55 -6.99
C VAL A 34 -3.13 -15.88 -5.87
N ILE A 35 -2.04 -15.14 -5.80
CA ILE A 35 -1.04 -15.26 -4.73
C ILE A 35 -1.40 -14.24 -3.66
N ARG A 36 -1.62 -14.69 -2.41
CA ARG A 36 -1.67 -13.75 -1.29
C ARG A 36 -0.26 -13.23 -1.04
N PRO A 37 -0.04 -11.91 -1.08
CA PRO A 37 1.27 -11.37 -0.78
C PRO A 37 1.61 -11.64 0.69
N GLU A 38 2.88 -11.92 0.97
CA GLU A 38 3.37 -12.14 2.33
C GLU A 38 3.19 -10.90 3.22
N SER A 39 3.21 -9.73 2.60
CA SER A 39 2.94 -8.43 3.20
C SER A 39 1.69 -7.80 2.59
N ALA A 40 0.81 -7.25 3.43
CA ALA A 40 -0.33 -6.48 2.94
C ALA A 40 0.17 -5.30 2.08
N PRO A 41 -0.48 -5.00 0.93
CA PRO A 41 -0.06 -3.91 0.07
C PRO A 41 -0.12 -2.59 0.84
N ALA A 42 0.99 -1.86 0.85
CA ALA A 42 1.03 -0.55 1.45
C ALA A 42 0.28 0.45 0.56
N TRP A 43 -0.54 1.30 1.17
CA TRP A 43 -1.06 2.47 0.48
C TRP A 43 0.11 3.39 0.09
N ILE A 44 0.15 3.82 -1.18
CA ILE A 44 1.16 4.77 -1.67
C ILE A 44 0.58 6.19 -1.74
N PRO A 45 1.21 7.19 -1.10
CA PRO A 45 0.81 8.59 -1.21
C PRO A 45 1.02 9.13 -2.62
N VAL A 46 -0.03 9.72 -3.21
CA VAL A 46 0.01 10.30 -4.56
C VAL A 46 0.03 11.83 -4.57
N THR A 47 -0.25 12.49 -3.44
CA THR A 47 -0.23 13.97 -3.35
C THR A 47 1.08 14.47 -2.74
N PRO A 48 1.56 15.67 -3.12
CA PRO A 48 2.78 16.26 -2.55
C PRO A 48 2.75 16.34 -1.02
N ARG A 49 1.59 16.73 -0.44
CA ARG A 49 1.43 16.81 1.02
C ARG A 49 1.55 15.45 1.70
N SER A 50 0.99 14.39 1.09
CA SER A 50 1.08 13.04 1.64
C SER A 50 2.48 12.43 1.47
N LEU A 51 3.17 12.78 0.39
CA LEU A 51 4.57 12.40 0.15
C LEU A 51 5.49 13.02 1.21
N ALA A 52 5.34 14.32 1.47
CA ALA A 52 6.11 15.01 2.51
C ALA A 52 5.92 14.38 3.90
N LYS A 53 4.71 13.89 4.21
CA LYS A 53 4.46 13.16 5.46
C LYS A 53 5.18 11.81 5.51
N ALA A 54 5.18 11.05 4.41
CA ALA A 54 5.92 9.79 4.34
C ALA A 54 7.42 10.01 4.50
N GLN A 55 7.98 11.02 3.82
CA GLN A 55 9.39 11.43 3.97
C GLN A 55 9.72 11.83 5.40
N ARG A 56 8.89 12.68 6.02
CA ARG A 56 9.10 13.10 7.42
C ARG A 56 9.06 11.92 8.39
N VAL A 57 8.14 10.98 8.21
CA VAL A 57 8.08 9.76 9.03
C VAL A 57 9.33 8.90 8.81
N ALA A 58 9.81 8.78 7.56
CA ALA A 58 11.02 8.03 7.24
C ALA A 58 12.27 8.63 7.93
N GLU A 59 12.45 9.95 7.87
CA GLU A 59 13.54 10.66 8.56
C GLU A 59 13.55 10.33 10.05
N LEU A 60 12.39 10.41 10.71
CA LEU A 60 12.27 10.17 12.15
C LEU A 60 12.55 8.71 12.50
N ILE A 61 12.10 7.75 11.68
CA ILE A 61 12.43 6.33 11.83
C ILE A 61 13.94 6.12 11.72
N ASN A 62 14.59 6.74 10.73
CA ASN A 62 16.03 6.61 10.51
C ASN A 62 16.84 7.24 11.66
N THR A 63 16.32 8.27 12.33
CA THR A 63 16.92 8.77 13.59
C THR A 63 16.71 7.87 14.81
N GLY A 64 16.07 6.70 14.63
CA GLY A 64 15.88 5.71 15.68
C GLY A 64 14.58 5.83 16.46
N LYS A 65 13.69 6.77 16.12
CA LYS A 65 12.44 7.00 16.88
C LYS A 65 11.43 5.87 16.67
N THR A 66 10.67 5.58 17.73
CA THR A 66 9.54 4.65 17.67
C THR A 66 8.32 5.31 17.05
N LEU A 67 7.37 4.51 16.54
CA LEU A 67 6.13 5.05 15.95
C LEU A 67 5.31 5.86 16.95
N GLN A 68 5.33 5.51 18.25
CA GLN A 68 4.66 6.28 19.31
C GLN A 68 5.32 7.66 19.50
N GLN A 69 6.66 7.73 19.49
CA GLN A 69 7.38 9.00 19.59
C GLN A 69 7.10 9.88 18.38
N ILE A 70 7.04 9.29 17.18
CA ILE A 70 6.71 9.99 15.94
C ILE A 70 5.28 10.52 15.99
N ALA A 71 4.31 9.74 16.48
CA ALA A 71 2.92 10.17 16.64
C ALA A 71 2.81 11.39 17.55
N ALA A 72 3.50 11.36 18.70
CA ALA A 72 3.56 12.48 19.63
C ALA A 72 4.18 13.74 19.00
N GLU A 73 5.32 13.61 18.31
CA GLU A 73 6.02 14.74 17.70
C GLU A 73 5.24 15.36 16.54
N THR A 74 4.68 14.53 15.66
CA THR A 74 3.99 14.97 14.45
C THR A 74 2.53 15.34 14.69
N ARG A 75 2.02 15.14 15.91
CA ARG A 75 0.60 15.29 16.29
C ARG A 75 -0.34 14.48 15.39
N MET A 76 0.14 13.36 14.86
CA MET A 76 -0.65 12.42 14.08
C MET A 76 -1.12 11.27 14.96
N SER A 77 -2.24 10.63 14.59
CA SER A 77 -2.64 9.40 15.28
C SER A 77 -1.65 8.27 14.98
N LEU A 78 -1.54 7.29 15.89
CA LEU A 78 -0.67 6.13 15.69
C LEU A 78 -1.00 5.40 14.38
N ARG A 79 -2.29 5.22 14.08
CA ARG A 79 -2.76 4.64 12.81
C ARG A 79 -2.29 5.42 11.58
N GLN A 80 -2.25 6.75 11.64
CA GLN A 80 -1.71 7.56 10.54
C GLN A 80 -0.20 7.35 10.38
N VAL A 81 0.53 7.33 11.49
CA VAL A 81 1.99 7.08 11.48
C VAL A 81 2.30 5.68 10.94
N GLU A 82 1.57 4.65 11.34
CA GLU A 82 1.70 3.30 10.80
C GLU A 82 1.49 3.27 9.29
N ARG A 83 0.44 3.96 8.79
CA ARG A 83 0.17 4.07 7.36
C ARG A 83 1.31 4.76 6.61
N TYR A 84 1.83 5.87 7.11
CA TYR A 84 2.96 6.58 6.48
C TYR A 84 4.28 5.82 6.62
N SER A 85 4.46 5.04 7.69
CA SER A 85 5.62 4.17 7.86
C SER A 85 5.60 3.00 6.87
N ALA A 86 4.44 2.37 6.65
CA ALA A 86 4.28 1.34 5.63
C ALA A 86 4.57 1.89 4.23
N ALA A 87 4.02 3.07 3.90
CA ALA A 87 4.31 3.75 2.65
C ALA A 87 5.81 4.06 2.49
N ALA A 88 6.45 4.59 3.53
CA ALA A 88 7.88 4.92 3.52
C ALA A 88 8.77 3.69 3.28
N ARG A 89 8.42 2.53 3.85
CA ARG A 89 9.14 1.27 3.61
C ARG A 89 9.00 0.80 2.17
N GLU A 90 7.78 0.81 1.64
CA GLU A 90 7.50 0.41 0.27
C GLU A 90 8.22 1.31 -0.76
N MET A 91 8.32 2.60 -0.45
CA MET A 91 9.06 3.58 -1.24
C MET A 91 10.58 3.54 -1.03
N GLY A 92 11.11 2.65 -0.17
CA GLY A 92 12.54 2.53 0.10
C GLY A 92 13.16 3.71 0.87
N LEU A 93 12.36 4.49 1.59
CA LEU A 93 12.81 5.70 2.32
C LEU A 93 13.39 5.39 3.71
N THR A 94 13.08 4.22 4.27
CA THR A 94 13.59 3.79 5.58
C THR A 94 14.79 2.87 5.42
N GLU A 95 15.86 3.12 6.18
CA GLU A 95 17.02 2.23 6.21
C GLU A 95 16.64 0.90 6.88
N ARG A 96 17.01 -0.22 6.25
CA ARG A 96 16.93 -1.53 6.92
C ARG A 96 17.98 -1.53 8.03
N ARG A 97 17.55 -1.60 9.30
CA ARG A 97 18.46 -1.89 10.41
C ARG A 97 19.17 -3.22 10.10
N ARG A 98 20.49 -3.16 9.88
CA ARG A 98 21.37 -4.33 9.73
C ARG A 98 21.67 -4.93 11.10
#